data_AF-A0A951JMJ9-F1
#
_entry.id   AF-A0A951JMJ9-F1
#
_cell.length_a   1.000
_cell.length_b   1.000
_cell.length_c   1.000
_cell.angle_alpha   90.00
_cell.angle_beta   90.00
_cell.angle_gamma   90.00
#
_symmetry.space_group_name_H-M   'P 1'
#
loop_
_entity.id
_entity.type
_entity.pdbx_description
1 polymer ?
#
loop_
_entity_poly.entity_id
_entity_poly.type
_entity_poly.pdbx_seq_one_letter_code
_entity_poly.pdbx_strand_id
1 'polypeptide(L)'
;MLLLQAAEAAHAVEAAAQGAEAGHGAAFHPVLPWLILGLPLLGFLINGFASIWAARRALPRVPAVGDPYWDTHGHDAHAHAAAPALALAHAGAPSEQEGLDVGVRPNPVDEAAADHAHDTHDDAHDAHDHPSGPRPWTHTLPSIVAPAAILGAFLIAVINFLGMQGAGTFEASRGWSWMPVGDLQVDFSLLLDPLSMVMTLIITGVGFLIHVFSIGYMKEDPGYPRYMAYLNL
;
A
#
# COMPACT_ATOMS: atom_id res chain seq x y z
N MET A 1 19.80 18.14 22.06
CA MET A 1 20.34 17.93 20.70
C MET A 1 19.23 18.08 19.64
N LEU A 2 18.19 17.23 19.64
CA LEU A 2 17.05 17.36 18.71
C LEU A 2 16.28 18.70 18.76
N LEU A 3 16.05 19.26 19.95
CA LEU A 3 15.40 20.59 20.07
C LEU A 3 16.27 21.76 19.59
N LEU A 4 17.59 21.60 19.65
CA LEU A 4 18.54 22.59 19.11
C LEU A 4 18.56 22.52 17.57
N GLN A 5 18.56 21.31 17.00
CA GLN A 5 18.43 21.11 15.55
C GLN A 5 17.09 21.59 15.01
N ALA A 6 16.00 21.48 15.78
CA ALA A 6 14.68 21.98 15.38
C ALA A 6 14.60 23.53 15.39
N ALA A 7 15.29 24.18 16.33
CA ALA A 7 15.38 25.64 16.36
C ALA A 7 16.30 26.16 15.25
N GLU A 8 17.48 25.55 15.05
CA GLU A 8 18.35 25.82 13.90
C GLU A 8 17.62 25.56 12.57
N ALA A 9 16.77 24.54 12.51
CA ALA A 9 15.94 24.24 11.35
C ALA A 9 14.98 25.37 11.00
N ALA A 10 14.26 25.93 11.97
CA ALA A 10 13.35 27.05 11.75
C ALA A 10 14.10 28.29 11.25
N HIS A 11 15.25 28.59 11.86
CA HIS A 11 16.11 29.69 11.42
C HIS A 11 16.75 29.44 10.03
N ALA A 12 17.12 28.20 9.70
CA ALA A 12 17.68 27.85 8.41
C ALA A 12 16.64 27.90 7.29
N VAL A 13 15.38 27.55 7.57
CA VAL A 13 14.25 27.73 6.64
C VAL A 13 14.01 29.20 6.35
N GLU A 14 14.05 30.05 7.39
CA GLU A 14 13.86 31.50 7.27
C GLU A 14 15.04 32.18 6.54
N ALA A 15 16.28 31.74 6.82
CA ALA A 15 17.48 32.20 6.13
C ALA A 15 17.53 31.75 4.65
N ALA A 16 17.05 30.55 4.34
CA ALA A 16 16.98 30.07 2.95
C ALA A 16 15.88 30.77 2.13
N ALA A 17 14.78 31.15 2.78
CA ALA A 17 13.77 32.03 2.17
C ALA A 17 14.35 33.42 1.83
N GLN A 18 15.34 33.90 2.59
CA GLN A 18 16.05 35.16 2.35
C GLN A 18 17.23 35.02 1.37
N GLY A 19 17.87 33.85 1.32
CA GLY A 19 19.02 33.57 0.45
C GLY A 19 18.69 33.34 -1.03
N ALA A 20 17.43 33.04 -1.36
CA ALA A 20 16.96 32.93 -2.75
C ALA A 20 17.15 34.23 -3.57
N GLU A 21 17.39 35.36 -2.90
CA GLU A 21 17.65 36.67 -3.53
C GLU A 21 19.16 36.91 -3.80
N ALA A 22 20.08 36.06 -3.30
CA ALA A 22 21.51 36.37 -3.23
C ALA A 22 22.40 35.40 -4.05
N GLY A 23 22.71 35.80 -5.29
CA GLY A 23 24.04 35.59 -5.90
C GLY A 23 24.20 34.38 -6.84
N HIS A 24 24.26 34.66 -8.15
CA HIS A 24 24.71 33.72 -9.17
C HIS A 24 26.15 33.24 -8.88
N GLY A 25 26.34 31.92 -8.74
CA GLY A 25 27.66 31.30 -8.58
C GLY A 25 28.11 30.97 -7.15
N ALA A 26 27.26 31.17 -6.13
CA ALA A 26 27.54 30.71 -4.78
C ALA A 26 27.38 29.17 -4.65
N ALA A 27 28.02 28.60 -3.62
CA ALA A 27 27.87 27.19 -3.25
C ALA A 27 26.51 26.96 -2.59
N PHE A 28 25.78 25.93 -3.03
CA PHE A 28 24.51 25.56 -2.43
C PHE A 28 24.72 24.73 -1.15
N HIS A 29 24.16 25.19 -0.05
CA HIS A 29 24.11 24.46 1.21
C HIS A 29 22.70 23.93 1.46
N PRO A 30 22.50 22.60 1.46
CA PRO A 30 21.17 22.03 1.63
C PRO A 30 20.63 22.25 3.04
N VAL A 31 19.40 22.74 3.13
CA VAL A 31 18.69 22.96 4.39
C VAL A 31 18.05 21.65 4.82
N LEU A 32 18.55 21.08 5.92
CA LEU A 32 17.99 19.89 6.57
C LEU A 32 17.71 18.72 5.59
N PRO A 33 18.66 18.33 4.74
CA PRO A 33 18.43 17.31 3.71
C PRO A 33 17.96 15.98 4.29
N TRP A 34 18.41 15.65 5.50
CA TRP A 34 18.05 14.44 6.22
C TRP A 34 16.57 14.36 6.61
N LEU A 35 15.87 15.49 6.77
CA LEU A 35 14.44 15.48 7.12
C LEU A 35 13.54 15.09 5.94
N ILE A 36 14.02 15.25 4.69
CA ILE A 36 13.30 14.78 3.50
C ILE A 36 13.06 13.26 3.60
N LEU A 37 14.05 12.53 4.11
CA LEU A 37 13.95 11.08 4.35
C LEU A 37 13.41 10.77 5.76
N GLY A 38 13.79 11.58 6.76
CA GLY A 38 13.47 11.34 8.15
C GLY A 38 11.99 11.52 8.49
N LEU A 39 11.28 12.46 7.85
CA LEU A 39 9.86 12.72 8.12
C LEU A 39 8.97 11.55 7.67
N PRO A 40 9.04 11.04 6.42
CA PRO A 40 8.29 9.86 6.01
C PRO A 40 8.58 8.65 6.90
N LEU A 41 9.87 8.41 7.23
CA LEU A 41 10.27 7.33 8.13
C LEU A 41 9.69 7.47 9.54
N LEU A 42 9.65 8.68 10.08
CA LEU A 42 9.00 8.93 11.38
C LEU A 42 7.49 8.66 11.30
N GLY A 43 6.84 9.09 10.22
CA GLY A 43 5.44 8.77 9.95
C GLY A 43 5.20 7.26 9.86
N PHE A 44 6.08 6.53 9.16
CA PHE A 44 6.07 5.06 9.12
C PHE A 44 6.17 4.44 10.50
N LEU A 45 7.09 4.91 11.36
CA LEU A 45 7.25 4.38 12.72
C LEU A 45 5.99 4.60 13.59
N ILE A 46 5.39 5.79 13.51
CA ILE A 46 4.18 6.12 14.28
C ILE A 46 2.98 5.27 13.79
N ASN A 47 2.79 5.19 12.47
CA ASN A 47 1.70 4.41 11.88
C ASN A 47 1.90 2.90 12.06
N GLY A 48 3.15 2.44 11.94
CA GLY A 48 3.55 1.06 12.17
C GLY A 48 3.30 0.64 13.62
N PHE A 49 3.60 1.51 14.58
CA PHE A 49 3.25 1.28 15.98
C PHE A 49 1.73 1.17 16.19
N ALA A 50 0.94 2.08 15.59
CA ALA A 50 -0.52 2.02 15.65
C ALA A 50 -1.08 0.73 15.03
N SER A 51 -0.50 0.27 13.92
CA SER A 51 -0.82 -1.00 13.25
C SER A 51 -0.57 -2.22 14.15
N ILE A 52 0.60 -2.32 14.78
CA ILE A 52 0.94 -3.44 15.68
C ILE A 52 0.01 -3.46 16.88
N TRP A 53 -0.28 -2.29 17.46
CA TRP A 53 -1.17 -2.19 18.61
C TRP A 53 -2.61 -2.58 18.28
N ALA A 54 -3.12 -2.17 17.11
CA ALA A 54 -4.43 -2.58 16.62
C ALA A 54 -4.46 -4.11 16.38
N ALA A 55 -3.41 -4.67 15.78
CA ALA A 55 -3.30 -6.12 15.54
C ALA A 55 -3.28 -6.94 16.84
N ARG A 56 -2.63 -6.46 17.91
CA ARG A 56 -2.64 -7.11 19.22
C ARG A 56 -4.04 -7.22 19.83
N ARG A 57 -4.96 -6.31 19.48
CA ARG A 57 -6.36 -6.32 19.94
C ARG A 57 -7.28 -7.16 19.04
N ALA A 58 -6.82 -7.52 17.86
CA ALA A 58 -7.62 -8.14 16.80
C ALA A 58 -7.27 -9.61 16.52
N LEU A 59 -6.50 -10.28 17.39
CA LEU A 59 -6.22 -11.71 17.22
C LEU A 59 -7.54 -12.49 17.22
N PRO A 60 -7.79 -13.34 16.19
CA PRO A 60 -8.90 -14.28 16.23
C PRO A 60 -8.80 -15.08 17.53
N ARG A 61 -9.92 -15.28 18.24
CA ARG A 61 -9.93 -16.31 19.28
C ARG A 61 -9.53 -17.60 18.60
N VAL A 62 -8.42 -18.21 19.02
CA VAL A 62 -8.09 -19.57 18.59
C VAL A 62 -9.32 -20.41 18.96
N PRO A 63 -10.01 -21.00 17.98
CA PRO A 63 -11.13 -21.88 18.26
C PRO A 63 -10.65 -22.97 19.23
N ALA A 64 -11.45 -23.30 20.23
CA ALA A 64 -11.08 -24.38 21.14
C ALA A 64 -10.83 -25.66 20.31
N VAL A 65 -9.86 -26.47 20.69
CA VAL A 65 -9.66 -27.80 20.10
C VAL A 65 -10.99 -28.55 20.21
N GLY A 66 -11.63 -28.83 19.08
CA GLY A 66 -12.98 -29.39 18.99
C GLY A 66 -14.09 -28.46 18.47
N ASP A 67 -13.76 -27.30 17.89
CA ASP A 67 -14.74 -26.49 17.15
C ASP A 67 -15.19 -27.21 15.85
N PRO A 68 -16.49 -27.52 15.69
CA PRO A 68 -17.03 -28.24 14.52
C PRO A 68 -16.78 -27.56 13.17
N TYR A 69 -16.40 -26.27 13.16
CA TYR A 69 -16.22 -25.48 11.95
C TYR A 69 -15.05 -25.96 11.07
N TRP A 70 -14.03 -26.58 11.67
CA TRP A 70 -12.83 -27.05 10.94
C TRP A 70 -12.89 -28.52 10.52
N ASP A 71 -13.80 -29.30 11.10
CA ASP A 71 -13.94 -30.75 10.83
C ASP A 71 -14.67 -31.05 9.51
N THR A 72 -15.28 -30.05 8.87
CA THR A 72 -16.10 -30.24 7.66
C THR A 72 -15.33 -30.03 6.34
N HIS A 73 -14.07 -29.62 6.37
CA HIS A 73 -13.31 -29.30 5.15
C HIS A 73 -12.13 -30.25 4.88
N GLY A 74 -12.00 -31.34 5.65
CA GLY A 74 -10.88 -32.27 5.59
C GLY A 74 -11.18 -33.67 5.01
N HIS A 75 -12.46 -34.06 4.84
CA HIS A 75 -12.81 -35.44 4.45
C HIS A 75 -13.45 -35.58 3.06
N ASP A 76 -13.83 -34.48 2.41
CA ASP A 76 -14.64 -34.55 1.18
C ASP A 76 -13.81 -34.26 -0.09
N ALA A 77 -12.53 -33.90 0.06
CA ALA A 77 -11.63 -33.57 -1.04
C ALA A 77 -11.03 -34.79 -1.78
N HIS A 78 -11.63 -35.98 -1.63
CA HIS A 78 -11.20 -37.21 -2.32
C HIS A 78 -12.36 -37.94 -3.01
N ALA A 79 -13.14 -37.23 -3.85
CA ALA A 79 -14.16 -37.90 -4.67
C ALA A 79 -14.28 -37.40 -6.13
N HIS A 80 -13.22 -36.83 -6.73
CA HIS A 80 -13.16 -36.63 -8.19
C HIS A 80 -11.73 -36.73 -8.75
N ALA A 81 -11.07 -37.87 -8.57
CA ALA A 81 -9.91 -38.25 -9.38
C ALA A 81 -9.72 -39.76 -9.41
N ALA A 82 -10.03 -40.36 -10.57
CA ALA A 82 -9.58 -41.64 -11.11
C ALA A 82 -9.17 -42.77 -10.13
N ALA A 83 -10.01 -43.80 -10.04
CA ALA A 83 -9.57 -45.14 -9.60
C ALA A 83 -8.88 -45.89 -10.76
N PRO A 84 -7.69 -46.51 -10.57
CA PRO A 84 -7.24 -47.60 -11.42
C PRO A 84 -7.71 -48.95 -10.86
N ALA A 85 -8.01 -49.85 -11.77
CA ALA A 85 -8.69 -51.13 -11.56
C ALA A 85 -7.97 -52.11 -10.61
N LEU A 86 -8.76 -52.76 -9.74
CA LEU A 86 -8.53 -54.15 -9.33
C LEU A 86 -9.87 -54.89 -9.27
N ALA A 87 -9.96 -55.97 -10.03
CA ALA A 87 -11.15 -56.78 -10.26
C ALA A 87 -11.60 -57.57 -9.02
N LEU A 88 -12.92 -57.75 -8.83
CA LEU A 88 -13.52 -59.06 -8.56
C LEU A 88 -15.04 -59.07 -8.84
N ALA A 89 -15.51 -60.22 -9.32
CA ALA A 89 -16.77 -60.52 -10.01
C ALA A 89 -18.08 -60.44 -9.18
N HIS A 90 -19.18 -60.07 -9.85
CA HIS A 90 -20.46 -60.82 -9.96
C HIS A 90 -21.45 -60.02 -10.84
N ALA A 91 -21.67 -60.42 -12.11
CA ALA A 91 -22.67 -61.40 -12.58
C ALA A 91 -24.10 -60.81 -12.69
N GLY A 92 -24.57 -60.63 -13.94
CA GLY A 92 -26.00 -60.39 -14.27
C GLY A 92 -26.22 -59.57 -15.55
N ALA A 93 -26.27 -60.21 -16.71
CA ALA A 93 -26.70 -59.67 -18.02
C ALA A 93 -28.20 -59.98 -18.26
N PRO A 94 -28.82 -59.83 -19.46
CA PRO A 94 -28.74 -58.82 -20.56
C PRO A 94 -30.14 -58.40 -21.12
N SER A 95 -30.18 -57.39 -22.01
CA SER A 95 -31.00 -57.39 -23.25
C SER A 95 -30.67 -56.12 -24.07
N GLU A 96 -29.99 -56.21 -25.23
CA GLU A 96 -30.59 -56.28 -26.59
C GLU A 96 -31.37 -54.98 -26.95
N GLN A 97 -31.15 -54.23 -28.04
CA GLN A 97 -30.69 -54.49 -29.41
C GLN A 97 -30.32 -53.15 -30.11
N GLU A 98 -29.38 -53.23 -31.07
CA GLU A 98 -29.31 -52.57 -32.41
C GLU A 98 -29.77 -51.09 -32.60
N GLY A 99 -29.11 -50.22 -33.38
CA GLY A 99 -28.10 -50.36 -34.42
C GLY A 99 -27.70 -48.98 -34.96
N LEU A 100 -26.62 -48.95 -35.74
CA LEU A 100 -26.02 -47.79 -36.40
C LEU A 100 -27.00 -47.04 -37.32
N ASP A 101 -27.11 -45.72 -37.17
CA ASP A 101 -27.48 -44.82 -38.27
C ASP A 101 -26.65 -43.52 -38.20
N VAL A 102 -25.89 -43.26 -39.26
CA VAL A 102 -25.09 -42.06 -39.45
C VAL A 102 -25.92 -41.12 -40.32
N GLY A 103 -26.66 -40.23 -39.67
CA GLY A 103 -27.50 -39.22 -40.32
C GLY A 103 -27.18 -37.80 -39.84
N VAL A 104 -26.45 -37.03 -40.65
CA VAL A 104 -26.28 -35.58 -40.47
C VAL A 104 -27.65 -34.89 -40.58
N ARG A 105 -28.06 -34.11 -39.57
CA ARG A 105 -29.22 -33.21 -39.62
C ARG A 105 -28.86 -31.82 -39.07
N PRO A 106 -29.45 -30.74 -39.63
CA PRO A 106 -28.94 -29.37 -39.56
C PRO A 106 -29.42 -28.60 -38.33
N ASN A 107 -28.65 -27.57 -37.94
CA ASN A 107 -28.92 -26.68 -36.80
C ASN A 107 -30.09 -25.71 -37.11
N PRO A 108 -31.19 -25.74 -36.33
CA PRO A 108 -32.26 -24.79 -36.44
C PRO A 108 -32.04 -23.64 -35.44
N VAL A 109 -31.33 -22.61 -35.89
CA VAL A 109 -31.74 -21.26 -35.51
C VAL A 109 -32.94 -20.89 -36.37
N ASP A 110 -33.90 -20.21 -35.75
CA ASP A 110 -35.04 -19.50 -36.34
C ASP A 110 -36.40 -20.24 -36.28
N GLU A 111 -37.15 -20.00 -35.20
CA GLU A 111 -38.62 -19.77 -35.12
C GLU A 111 -39.14 -20.20 -33.74
N ALA A 112 -39.90 -19.45 -32.96
CA ALA A 112 -40.18 -18.04 -32.82
C ALA A 112 -40.90 -17.90 -31.46
N ALA A 113 -40.54 -16.86 -30.72
CA ALA A 113 -41.37 -16.08 -29.81
C ALA A 113 -41.95 -16.69 -28.50
N ALA A 114 -41.73 -15.86 -27.47
CA ALA A 114 -42.55 -15.62 -26.27
C ALA A 114 -42.24 -16.45 -25.01
N ASP A 115 -41.20 -16.04 -24.27
CA ASP A 115 -41.40 -15.59 -22.89
C ASP A 115 -40.19 -14.77 -22.41
N HIS A 116 -40.27 -13.43 -22.53
CA HIS A 116 -39.34 -12.54 -21.85
C HIS A 116 -39.93 -12.19 -20.48
N ALA A 117 -39.81 -13.13 -19.54
CA ALA A 117 -39.87 -12.81 -18.13
C ALA A 117 -38.57 -12.06 -17.77
N HIS A 118 -38.69 -10.75 -17.57
CA HIS A 118 -37.65 -9.98 -16.90
C HIS A 118 -37.57 -10.50 -15.46
N ASP A 119 -36.58 -11.34 -15.17
CA ASP A 119 -36.14 -11.56 -13.79
C ASP A 119 -35.64 -10.20 -13.27
N THR A 120 -36.50 -9.55 -12.50
CA THR A 120 -36.13 -8.42 -11.67
C THR A 120 -35.08 -8.93 -10.69
N HIS A 121 -33.82 -8.58 -10.91
CA HIS A 121 -32.83 -8.63 -9.84
C HIS A 121 -33.38 -7.76 -8.71
N ASP A 122 -33.92 -8.40 -7.67
CA ASP A 122 -34.23 -7.75 -6.41
C ASP A 122 -32.94 -7.14 -5.90
N ASP A 123 -32.81 -5.83 -6.08
CA ASP A 123 -31.86 -4.96 -5.42
C ASP A 123 -32.18 -4.92 -3.92
N ALA A 124 -31.98 -6.06 -3.25
CA ALA A 124 -31.74 -6.10 -1.82
C ALA A 124 -30.33 -5.54 -1.59
N HIS A 125 -30.19 -4.23 -1.81
CA HIS A 125 -29.11 -3.46 -1.22
C HIS A 125 -29.33 -3.53 0.29
N ASP A 126 -28.73 -4.54 0.92
CA ASP A 126 -28.53 -4.58 2.36
C ASP A 126 -27.81 -3.29 2.75
N ALA A 127 -28.61 -2.32 3.17
CA ALA A 127 -28.17 -1.12 3.84
C ALA A 127 -27.50 -1.58 5.14
N HIS A 128 -26.20 -1.87 5.07
CA HIS A 128 -25.38 -2.04 6.25
C HIS A 128 -25.39 -0.70 6.98
N ASP A 129 -26.27 -0.58 7.98
CA ASP A 129 -26.30 0.53 8.92
C ASP A 129 -24.92 0.67 9.57
N HIS A 130 -24.15 1.64 9.10
CA HIS A 130 -22.86 1.98 9.69
C HIS A 130 -23.12 2.58 11.08
N PRO A 131 -22.49 2.07 12.15
CA PRO A 131 -22.59 2.71 13.45
C PRO A 131 -22.00 4.13 13.35
N SER A 132 -22.85 5.13 13.56
CA SER A 132 -22.53 6.57 13.56
C SER A 132 -21.77 7.00 14.83
N GLY A 133 -20.81 6.18 15.26
CA GLY A 133 -19.92 6.47 16.37
C GLY A 133 -18.67 7.27 15.94
N PRO A 134 -17.97 7.92 16.88
CA PRO A 134 -16.65 8.50 16.62
C PRO A 134 -15.72 7.42 16.05
N ARG A 135 -15.01 7.74 14.96
CA ARG A 135 -14.07 6.79 14.35
C ARG A 135 -13.05 6.34 15.38
N PRO A 136 -12.72 5.04 15.45
CA PRO A 136 -11.71 4.58 16.39
C PRO A 136 -10.38 5.27 16.09
N TRP A 137 -9.61 5.54 17.13
CA TRP A 137 -8.36 6.32 17.04
C TRP A 137 -7.33 5.72 16.08
N THR A 138 -7.46 4.42 15.80
CA THR A 138 -6.72 3.68 14.78
C THR A 138 -6.90 4.24 13.37
N HIS A 139 -8.03 4.89 13.04
CA HIS A 139 -8.24 5.54 11.74
C HIS A 139 -7.89 7.03 11.77
N THR A 140 -8.10 7.72 12.90
CA THR A 140 -7.91 9.18 12.98
C THR A 140 -6.44 9.59 13.10
N LEU A 141 -5.59 8.78 13.73
CA LEU A 141 -4.17 9.10 13.80
C LEU A 141 -3.45 8.94 12.45
N PRO A 142 -3.53 7.79 11.76
CA PRO A 142 -2.77 7.60 10.54
C PRO A 142 -3.23 8.52 9.42
N SER A 143 -4.52 8.91 9.41
CA SER A 143 -5.08 9.86 8.44
C SER A 143 -4.50 11.27 8.55
N ILE A 144 -3.90 11.63 9.69
CA ILE A 144 -3.26 12.94 9.88
C ILE A 144 -1.75 12.79 9.80
N VAL A 145 -1.19 11.83 10.52
CA VAL A 145 0.27 11.66 10.65
C VAL A 145 0.92 11.27 9.31
N ALA A 146 0.29 10.37 8.54
CA ALA A 146 0.84 9.93 7.26
C ALA A 146 0.97 11.07 6.24
N PRO A 147 -0.12 11.78 5.85
CA PRO A 147 -0.02 12.88 4.90
C PRO A 147 0.82 14.05 5.43
N ALA A 148 0.77 14.36 6.75
CA ALA A 148 1.55 15.45 7.31
C ALA A 148 3.07 15.20 7.22
N ALA A 149 3.51 13.95 7.41
CA ALA A 149 4.91 13.57 7.26
C ALA A 149 5.41 13.78 5.83
N ILE A 150 4.66 13.30 4.83
CA ILE A 150 5.03 13.48 3.41
C ILE A 150 4.94 14.95 2.99
N LEU A 151 3.93 15.69 3.46
CA LEU A 151 3.82 17.12 3.19
C LEU A 151 5.01 17.89 3.75
N GLY A 152 5.45 17.58 4.97
CA GLY A 152 6.64 18.19 5.55
C GLY A 152 7.90 17.93 4.70
N ALA A 153 8.08 16.71 4.21
CA ALA A 153 9.19 16.38 3.30
C ALA A 153 9.09 17.16 1.97
N PHE A 154 7.89 17.27 1.39
CA PHE A 154 7.65 18.05 0.18
C PHE A 154 7.99 19.53 0.37
N LEU A 155 7.57 20.14 1.47
CA LEU A 155 7.87 21.55 1.76
C LEU A 155 9.38 21.80 1.90
N ILE A 156 10.10 20.92 2.59
CA ILE A 156 11.57 20.99 2.69
C ILE A 156 12.22 20.84 1.31
N ALA A 157 11.70 19.93 0.47
CA ALA A 157 12.18 19.78 -0.89
C ALA A 157 11.93 21.05 -1.74
N VAL A 158 10.77 21.70 -1.61
CA VAL A 158 10.49 22.98 -2.29
C VAL A 158 11.48 24.06 -1.85
N ILE A 159 11.73 24.20 -0.55
CA ILE A 159 12.69 25.19 -0.02
C ILE A 159 14.09 24.96 -0.60
N ASN A 160 14.58 23.71 -0.59
CA ASN A 160 15.88 23.38 -1.16
C ASN A 160 15.94 23.61 -2.68
N PHE A 161 14.85 23.33 -3.39
CA PHE A 161 14.78 23.52 -4.85
C PHE A 161 14.81 25.01 -5.23
N LEU A 162 14.12 25.86 -4.46
CA LEU A 162 14.16 27.31 -4.64
C LEU A 162 15.54 27.87 -4.27
N GLY A 163 16.14 27.42 -3.18
CA GLY A 163 17.44 27.87 -2.72
C GLY A 163 18.63 27.45 -3.61
N MET A 164 18.45 26.45 -4.48
CA MET A 164 19.50 26.04 -5.42
C MET A 164 19.47 26.74 -6.78
N GLN A 165 18.47 27.58 -7.05
CA GLN A 165 18.38 28.28 -8.32
C GLN A 165 19.58 29.22 -8.51
N GLY A 166 20.35 29.00 -9.57
CA GLY A 166 21.55 29.81 -9.86
C GLY A 166 22.81 29.40 -9.10
N ALA A 167 22.78 28.32 -8.31
CA ALA A 167 23.96 27.76 -7.65
C ALA A 167 24.91 27.11 -8.67
N GLY A 168 26.22 27.33 -8.47
CA GLY A 168 27.26 26.80 -9.36
C GLY A 168 27.88 25.48 -8.88
N THR A 169 27.80 25.21 -7.58
CA THR A 169 28.35 24.00 -6.95
C THR A 169 27.36 23.40 -5.95
N PHE A 170 27.36 22.07 -5.85
CA PHE A 170 26.49 21.30 -4.98
C PHE A 170 27.34 20.45 -4.04
N GLU A 171 27.19 20.65 -2.74
CA GLU A 171 27.95 19.91 -1.74
C GLU A 171 27.13 18.75 -1.17
N ALA A 172 27.77 17.59 -1.03
CA ALA A 172 27.16 16.45 -0.38
C ALA A 172 27.10 16.67 1.14
N SER A 173 25.90 16.57 1.71
CA SER A 173 25.71 16.52 3.17
C SER A 173 26.25 15.19 3.69
N ARG A 174 27.41 15.24 4.34
CA ARG A 174 28.07 14.05 4.90
C ARG A 174 27.30 13.57 6.14
N GLY A 175 26.92 12.30 6.13
CA GLY A 175 26.32 11.62 7.27
C GLY A 175 27.41 10.92 8.09
N TRP A 176 27.39 9.59 8.10
CA TRP A 176 28.34 8.76 8.84
C TRP A 176 29.04 7.76 7.91
N SER A 177 30.21 7.27 8.32
CA SER A 177 30.88 6.16 7.62
C SER A 177 30.07 4.88 7.85
N TRP A 178 29.57 4.28 6.77
CA TRP A 178 28.79 3.05 6.83
C TRP A 178 29.69 1.82 6.93
N MET A 179 30.81 1.82 6.19
CA MET A 179 31.77 0.72 6.19
C MET A 179 33.21 1.24 6.19
N PRO A 180 33.82 1.41 7.38
CA PRO A 180 35.24 1.74 7.52
C PRO A 180 36.05 0.46 7.72
N VAL A 181 36.54 -0.17 6.63
CA VAL A 181 37.34 -1.41 6.71
C VAL A 181 38.67 -1.24 6.00
N GLY A 182 39.76 -1.19 6.79
CA GLY A 182 41.11 -0.96 6.26
C GLY A 182 41.18 0.37 5.49
N ASP A 183 41.54 0.30 4.22
CA ASP A 183 41.58 1.45 3.31
C ASP A 183 40.25 1.74 2.61
N LEU A 184 39.25 0.85 2.71
CA LEU A 184 37.92 1.07 2.15
C LEU A 184 37.09 1.93 3.11
N GLN A 185 36.73 3.13 2.66
CA GLN A 185 35.85 4.06 3.38
C GLN A 185 34.59 4.29 2.53
N VAL A 186 33.47 3.71 2.96
CA VAL A 186 32.15 3.96 2.34
C VAL A 186 31.35 4.86 3.24
N ASP A 187 31.11 6.10 2.81
CA ASP A 187 30.35 7.10 3.55
C ASP A 187 28.89 7.15 3.11
N PHE A 188 27.98 7.28 4.06
CA PHE A 188 26.58 7.62 3.80
C PHE A 188 26.45 9.14 3.71
N SER A 189 26.29 9.67 2.49
CA SER A 189 26.17 11.10 2.23
C SER A 189 25.00 11.39 1.29
N LEU A 190 24.34 12.53 1.48
CA LEU A 190 23.23 12.99 0.63
C LEU A 190 23.70 14.14 -0.25
N LEU A 191 23.74 13.92 -1.56
CA LEU A 191 23.97 14.97 -2.55
C LEU A 191 22.62 15.41 -3.13
N LEU A 192 22.30 16.70 -2.97
CA LEU A 192 21.12 17.32 -3.58
C LEU A 192 21.57 18.14 -4.79
N ASP A 193 21.30 17.62 -5.97
CA ASP A 193 21.54 18.25 -7.27
C ASP A 193 20.21 18.60 -7.96
N PRO A 194 20.21 19.35 -9.08
CA PRO A 194 18.96 19.76 -9.73
C PRO A 194 18.09 18.59 -10.17
N LEU A 195 18.69 17.49 -10.63
CA LEU A 195 17.97 16.32 -11.13
C LEU A 195 17.28 15.56 -9.97
N SER A 196 18.03 15.25 -8.92
CA SER A 196 17.55 14.59 -7.71
C SER A 196 16.48 15.43 -7.00
N MET A 197 16.59 16.76 -7.01
CA MET A 197 15.54 17.62 -6.45
C MET A 197 14.23 17.54 -7.23
N VAL A 198 14.27 17.55 -8.57
CA VAL A 198 13.06 17.36 -9.37
C VAL A 198 12.44 15.99 -9.09
N MET A 199 13.25 14.92 -9.02
CA MET A 199 12.75 13.59 -8.65
C MET A 199 12.14 13.57 -7.24
N THR A 200 12.79 14.23 -6.28
CA THR A 200 12.31 14.33 -4.90
C THR A 200 10.96 15.05 -4.82
N LEU A 201 10.80 16.15 -5.56
CA LEU A 201 9.54 16.89 -5.65
C LEU A 201 8.42 16.05 -6.26
N ILE A 202 8.72 15.25 -7.29
CA ILE A 202 7.74 14.34 -7.91
C ILE A 202 7.33 13.25 -6.91
N ILE A 203 8.30 12.57 -6.28
CA ILE A 203 8.03 11.46 -5.35
C ILE A 203 7.24 11.95 -4.14
N THR A 204 7.64 13.06 -3.51
CA THR A 204 6.95 13.60 -2.34
C THR A 204 5.63 14.28 -2.70
N GLY A 205 5.55 14.95 -3.86
CA GLY A 205 4.33 15.60 -4.33
C GLY A 205 3.25 14.59 -4.72
N VAL A 206 3.56 13.66 -5.63
CA VAL A 206 2.62 12.58 -6.01
C VAL A 206 2.32 11.67 -4.81
N GLY A 207 3.33 11.36 -3.99
CA GLY A 207 3.14 10.60 -2.76
C GLY A 207 2.16 11.27 -1.78
N PHE A 208 2.18 12.59 -1.66
CA PHE A 208 1.21 13.33 -0.85
C PHE A 208 -0.21 13.25 -1.44
N LEU A 209 -0.36 13.40 -2.77
CA LEU A 209 -1.65 13.26 -3.43
C LEU A 209 -2.25 11.86 -3.22
N ILE A 210 -1.42 10.82 -3.32
CA ILE A 210 -1.83 9.43 -3.05
C ILE A 210 -2.30 9.29 -1.60
N HIS A 211 -1.59 9.87 -0.63
CA HIS A 211 -2.05 9.87 0.76
C HIS A 211 -3.43 10.50 0.94
N VAL A 212 -3.64 11.69 0.37
CA VAL A 212 -4.92 12.40 0.46
C VAL A 212 -6.04 11.57 -0.17
N PHE A 213 -5.80 10.99 -1.34
CA PHE A 213 -6.75 10.11 -2.01
C PHE A 213 -7.10 8.89 -1.14
N SER A 214 -6.09 8.24 -0.55
CA SER A 214 -6.28 7.02 0.23
C SER A 214 -7.00 7.24 1.56
N ILE A 215 -7.05 8.46 2.10
CA ILE A 215 -7.87 8.79 3.28
C ILE A 215 -9.36 8.59 2.97
N GLY A 216 -9.81 8.97 1.78
CA GLY A 216 -11.19 8.76 1.34
C GLY A 216 -11.44 7.31 0.92
N TYR A 217 -10.52 6.74 0.15
CA TYR A 217 -10.68 5.41 -0.43
C TYR A 217 -10.69 4.28 0.63
N MET A 218 -9.77 4.31 1.60
CA MET A 218 -9.64 3.25 2.62
C MET A 218 -10.44 3.54 3.90
N LYS A 219 -11.38 4.50 3.87
CA LYS A 219 -12.04 5.02 5.07
C LYS A 219 -12.70 3.93 5.93
N GLU A 220 -13.24 2.89 5.29
CA GLU A 220 -14.01 1.82 5.94
C GLU A 220 -13.22 0.50 6.10
N ASP A 221 -11.95 0.47 5.65
CA ASP A 221 -11.13 -0.73 5.67
C ASP A 221 -10.47 -0.94 7.05
N PRO A 222 -10.65 -2.11 7.71
CA PRO A 222 -10.05 -2.40 9.02
C PRO A 222 -8.51 -2.44 9.01
N GLY A 223 -7.88 -2.63 7.86
CA GLY A 223 -6.44 -2.61 7.62
C GLY A 223 -5.82 -1.22 7.45
N TYR A 224 -6.61 -0.15 7.59
CA TYR A 224 -6.19 1.25 7.38
C TYR A 224 -4.83 1.65 7.98
N PRO A 225 -4.50 1.34 9.25
CA PRO A 225 -3.23 1.77 9.86
C PRO A 225 -2.01 1.10 9.22
N ARG A 226 -2.17 -0.17 8.79
CA ARG A 226 -1.10 -0.94 8.14
C ARG A 226 -0.83 -0.39 6.74
N TYR A 227 -1.90 -0.11 6.00
CA TYR A 227 -1.81 0.48 4.67
C TYR A 227 -1.08 1.84 4.72
N MET A 228 -1.48 2.73 5.64
CA MET A 228 -0.82 4.04 5.81
C MET A 228 0.61 3.95 6.34
N ALA A 229 0.96 2.89 7.07
CA ALA A 229 2.36 2.63 7.41
C ALA A 229 3.14 2.28 6.14
N TYR A 230 2.69 1.31 5.34
CA TYR A 230 3.39 0.92 4.12
C TYR A 230 3.47 2.03 3.06
N LEU A 231 2.51 2.95 3.02
CA LEU A 231 2.57 4.10 2.11
C LEU A 231 3.67 5.10 2.48
N ASN A 232 4.05 5.16 3.76
CA ASN A 232 5.11 6.04 4.24
C ASN A 232 6.52 5.45 4.11
N LEU A 233 6.63 4.15 3.84
CA LEU A 233 7.91 3.44 3.69
C LEU A 233 8.39 3.50 2.25
#